data_AF-A0A0D9XWU1-F1
#
_entry.id   AF-A0A0D9XWU1-F1
#
_cell.length_a   1.000
_cell.length_b   1.000
_cell.length_c   1.000
_cell.angle_alpha   90.00
_cell.angle_beta   90.00
_cell.angle_gamma   90.00
#
_symmetry.space_group_name_H-M   'P 1'
#
loop_
_entity.id
_entity.type
_entity.pdbx_description
1 polymer ?
#
loop_
_entity_poly.entity_id
_entity_poly.type
_entity_poly.pdbx_seq_one_letter_code
_entity_poly.pdbx_strand_id
1 'polypeptide(L)'
;MVRATRGVAAGAWYFELKVLHLGSTGHTRIGWATNNADLHAPVGFDVFGFGYRDIDGSKVHKSWRSKYADQGYGEGDVLGFYIHLPDGELYEPKQPFLVHYKGLPFRAETPKVAEQKTPDPVPGSEICYFKNGVCQGTAFVDIPGGRYYPAASMYTMPDEPNCEVRFNFGPNFEFFPEDFGGRSVPQPMSDVPYRPYELANEGPTENGTAEKKHLTAV
;
A
#
# COMPACT_ATOMS: atom_id res chain seq x y z
N MET A 1 -0.23 -10.90 2.22
CA MET A 1 -0.61 -9.79 1.32
C MET A 1 0.41 -9.67 0.20
N VAL A 2 -0.04 -9.31 -0.99
CA VAL A 2 0.81 -8.86 -2.11
C VAL A 2 0.60 -7.37 -2.34
N ARG A 3 1.64 -6.69 -2.83
CA ARG A 3 1.65 -5.25 -3.09
C ARG A 3 2.29 -4.99 -4.44
N ALA A 4 1.77 -4.02 -5.19
CA ALA A 4 2.35 -3.61 -6.47
C ALA A 4 3.76 -3.02 -6.28
N THR A 5 4.51 -2.95 -7.37
CA THR A 5 5.90 -2.48 -7.37
C THR A 5 6.02 -0.95 -7.37
N ARG A 6 4.99 -0.24 -7.83
CA ARG A 6 4.94 1.23 -7.89
C ARG A 6 3.91 1.77 -6.90
N GLY A 7 4.28 2.85 -6.23
CA GLY A 7 3.46 3.49 -5.20
C GLY A 7 3.55 5.00 -5.28
N VAL A 8 2.52 5.66 -4.77
CA VAL A 8 2.24 7.08 -4.92
C VAL A 8 2.29 7.78 -3.57
N ALA A 9 2.82 8.99 -3.53
CA ALA A 9 2.93 9.79 -2.32
C ALA A 9 2.17 11.13 -2.42
N ALA A 10 1.81 11.55 -3.63
CA ALA A 10 1.10 12.80 -3.88
C ALA A 10 0.20 12.66 -5.13
N GLY A 11 -0.82 13.52 -5.23
CA GLY A 11 -1.74 13.57 -6.38
C GLY A 11 -2.93 12.62 -6.27
N ALA A 12 -3.72 12.54 -7.34
CA ALA A 12 -4.88 11.65 -7.45
C ALA A 12 -4.55 10.46 -8.36
N TRP A 13 -4.76 9.24 -7.86
CA TRP A 13 -4.38 8.00 -8.54
C TRP A 13 -5.45 6.94 -8.50
N TYR A 14 -5.48 6.10 -9.53
CA TYR A 14 -6.50 5.08 -9.71
C TYR A 14 -5.98 3.77 -10.29
N PHE A 15 -6.52 2.66 -9.81
CA PHE A 15 -6.40 1.35 -10.44
C PHE A 15 -7.71 0.57 -10.33
N GLU A 16 -7.85 -0.45 -11.16
CA GLU A 16 -8.92 -1.44 -11.05
C GLU A 16 -8.39 -2.80 -10.62
N LEU A 17 -9.26 -3.61 -10.03
CA LEU A 17 -9.02 -5.02 -9.80
C LEU A 17 -10.28 -5.83 -10.11
N LYS A 18 -10.13 -6.86 -10.94
CA LYS A 18 -11.20 -7.82 -11.25
C LYS A 18 -11.10 -9.04 -10.35
N VAL A 19 -12.21 -9.39 -9.70
CA VAL A 19 -12.31 -10.61 -8.91
C VAL A 19 -12.63 -11.77 -9.85
N LEU A 20 -11.71 -12.71 -10.02
CA LEU A 20 -11.83 -13.79 -10.99
C LEU A 20 -12.36 -15.07 -10.36
N HIS A 21 -11.82 -15.41 -9.18
CA HIS A 21 -12.25 -16.58 -8.44
C HIS A 21 -12.07 -16.37 -6.94
N LEU A 22 -13.10 -16.68 -6.16
CA LEU A 22 -13.10 -16.81 -4.71
C LEU A 22 -13.50 -18.24 -4.30
N GLY A 23 -14.42 -18.87 -5.03
CA GLY A 23 -14.99 -20.14 -4.59
C GLY A 23 -15.83 -20.02 -3.32
N SER A 24 -16.03 -21.13 -2.61
CA SER A 24 -16.93 -21.21 -1.44
C SER A 24 -16.32 -20.65 -0.15
N THR A 25 -14.99 -20.65 -0.04
CA THR A 25 -14.25 -20.24 1.18
C THR A 25 -13.29 -19.08 0.95
N GLY A 26 -13.19 -18.60 -0.29
CA GLY A 26 -12.27 -17.54 -0.64
C GLY A 26 -12.76 -16.17 -0.20
N HIS A 27 -11.85 -15.40 0.35
CA HIS A 27 -12.10 -14.04 0.79
C HIS A 27 -10.95 -13.12 0.40
N THR A 28 -11.28 -11.83 0.23
CA THR A 28 -10.28 -10.82 -0.08
C THR A 28 -10.43 -9.56 0.77
N ARG A 29 -9.29 -8.93 1.04
CA ARG A 29 -9.24 -7.50 1.36
C ARG A 29 -8.28 -6.81 0.41
N ILE A 30 -8.77 -5.78 -0.26
CA ILE A 30 -8.06 -5.06 -1.32
C ILE A 30 -8.03 -3.59 -0.96
N GLY A 31 -6.97 -2.88 -1.30
CA GLY A 31 -6.92 -1.44 -1.14
C GLY A 31 -5.50 -0.90 -1.27
N TRP A 32 -5.12 -0.04 -0.33
CA TRP A 32 -3.85 0.65 -0.34
C TRP A 32 -3.01 0.25 0.87
N ALA A 33 -1.71 0.03 0.67
CA ALA A 33 -0.78 -0.25 1.77
C ALA A 33 0.55 0.46 1.55
N THR A 34 1.18 0.95 2.62
CA THR A 34 2.53 1.51 2.55
C THR A 34 3.60 0.42 2.59
N ASN A 35 4.87 0.80 2.40
CA ASN A 35 6.02 -0.09 2.51
C ASN A 35 6.17 -0.76 3.88
N ASN A 36 5.68 -0.12 4.95
CA ASN A 36 5.76 -0.58 6.34
C ASN A 36 4.64 -1.55 6.73
N ALA A 37 3.63 -1.75 5.87
CA ALA A 37 2.55 -2.68 6.16
C ALA A 37 3.06 -4.13 6.26
N ASP A 38 2.57 -4.88 7.24
CA ASP A 38 2.94 -6.28 7.44
C ASP A 38 2.47 -7.14 6.25
N LEU A 39 3.43 -7.69 5.50
CA LEU A 39 3.17 -8.53 4.34
C LEU A 39 2.51 -9.86 4.69
N HIS A 40 2.60 -10.34 5.93
CA HIS A 40 1.94 -11.57 6.37
C HIS A 40 0.50 -11.33 6.84
N ALA A 41 0.13 -10.07 7.08
CA ALA A 41 -1.20 -9.69 7.51
C ALA A 41 -2.11 -9.31 6.31
N PRO A 42 -3.43 -9.28 6.49
CA PRO A 42 -4.35 -8.77 5.47
C PRO A 42 -4.31 -7.23 5.38
N VAL A 43 -4.70 -6.68 4.22
CA VAL A 43 -4.81 -5.23 4.03
C VAL A 43 -5.74 -4.64 5.11
N GLY A 44 -5.28 -3.59 5.77
CA GLY A 44 -6.02 -2.93 6.86
C GLY A 44 -5.79 -3.52 8.26
N PHE A 45 -4.88 -4.48 8.43
CA PHE A 45 -4.53 -5.04 9.74
C PHE A 45 -3.86 -4.02 10.67
N ASP A 46 -2.89 -3.28 10.16
CA ASP A 46 -2.09 -2.31 10.90
C ASP A 46 -2.48 -0.86 10.55
N VAL A 47 -1.68 0.11 11.01
CA VAL A 47 -1.83 1.54 10.73
C VAL A 47 -1.39 1.92 9.31
N PHE A 48 -0.79 0.99 8.56
CA PHE A 48 -0.12 1.23 7.29
C PHE A 48 -0.93 0.75 6.08
N GLY A 49 -2.09 0.12 6.31
CA GLY A 49 -3.00 -0.36 5.27
C GLY A 49 -4.43 0.14 5.43
N PHE A 50 -5.12 0.31 4.30
CA PHE A 50 -6.52 0.68 4.19
C PHE A 50 -7.22 -0.33 3.28
N GLY A 51 -8.10 -1.14 3.84
CA GLY A 51 -8.73 -2.26 3.14
C GLY A 51 -10.22 -2.04 2.85
N TYR A 52 -10.68 -2.64 1.76
CA TYR A 52 -12.07 -2.89 1.40
C TYR A 52 -12.31 -4.39 1.45
N ARG A 53 -13.40 -4.84 2.06
CA ARG A 53 -13.67 -6.26 2.32
C ARG A 53 -14.84 -6.77 1.48
N ASP A 54 -14.64 -7.97 0.94
CA ASP A 54 -15.56 -8.68 0.04
C ASP A 54 -16.93 -8.98 0.65
N ILE A 55 -17.01 -9.50 1.88
CA ILE A 55 -18.25 -10.08 2.41
C ILE A 55 -19.38 -9.07 2.53
N ASP A 56 -19.14 -7.97 3.22
CA ASP A 56 -20.16 -6.99 3.60
C ASP A 56 -19.88 -5.58 3.06
N GLY A 57 -18.81 -5.41 2.29
CA GLY A 57 -18.41 -4.11 1.79
C GLY A 57 -17.89 -3.19 2.90
N SER A 58 -17.45 -3.74 4.03
CA SER A 58 -16.86 -2.96 5.10
C SER A 58 -15.48 -2.42 4.71
N LYS A 59 -15.15 -1.24 5.24
CA LYS A 59 -13.80 -0.69 5.20
C LYS A 59 -13.04 -1.15 6.44
N VAL A 60 -11.73 -1.40 6.29
CA VAL A 60 -10.88 -1.98 7.34
C VAL A 60 -9.60 -1.16 7.50
N HIS A 61 -9.30 -0.73 8.73
CA HIS A 61 -8.05 -0.04 9.06
C HIS A 61 -7.73 -0.30 10.54
N LYS A 62 -6.45 -0.53 10.88
CA LYS A 62 -6.02 -0.90 12.26
C LYS A 62 -6.77 -2.10 12.83
N SER A 63 -7.12 -3.07 11.99
CA SER A 63 -7.97 -4.23 12.30
C SER A 63 -9.42 -3.93 12.66
N TRP A 64 -9.85 -2.66 12.65
CA TRP A 64 -11.23 -2.28 12.87
C TRP A 64 -12.02 -2.29 11.56
N ARG A 65 -13.18 -2.96 11.58
CA ARG A 65 -14.15 -2.94 10.48
C ARG A 65 -15.18 -1.85 10.75
N SER A 66 -15.57 -1.12 9.72
CA SER A 66 -16.67 -0.15 9.79
C SER A 66 -17.57 -0.28 8.57
N LYS A 67 -18.87 -0.03 8.74
CA LYS A 67 -19.82 0.03 7.61
C LYS A 67 -19.33 1.07 6.61
N TYR A 68 -19.39 0.72 5.32
CA TYR A 68 -18.94 1.59 4.25
C TYR A 68 -19.88 1.46 3.04
N ALA A 69 -19.76 0.38 2.27
CA ALA A 69 -20.72 0.08 1.21
C ALA A 69 -21.97 -0.59 1.80
N ASP A 70 -23.07 -0.56 1.05
CA ASP A 70 -24.30 -1.26 1.41
C ASP A 70 -24.22 -2.77 1.15
N GLN A 71 -23.32 -3.18 0.25
CA GLN A 71 -23.12 -4.57 -0.14
C GLN A 71 -21.63 -4.89 -0.31
N GLY A 72 -21.33 -6.17 -0.14
CA GLY A 72 -20.06 -6.77 -0.54
C GLY A 72 -19.84 -6.81 -2.04
N TYR A 73 -18.72 -7.41 -2.42
CA TYR A 73 -18.34 -7.69 -3.80
C TYR A 73 -17.91 -9.15 -3.94
N GLY A 74 -17.97 -9.69 -5.15
CA GLY A 74 -17.68 -11.09 -5.42
C GLY A 74 -17.10 -11.33 -6.80
N GLU A 75 -17.08 -12.61 -7.21
CA GLU A 75 -16.60 -13.01 -8.53
C GLU A 75 -17.30 -12.25 -9.67
N GLY A 76 -16.54 -11.82 -10.66
CA GLY A 76 -17.02 -11.05 -11.79
C GLY A 76 -17.03 -9.53 -11.58
N ASP A 77 -17.09 -9.06 -10.34
CA ASP A 77 -17.03 -7.63 -10.04
C ASP A 77 -15.67 -7.03 -10.41
N VAL A 78 -15.70 -5.80 -10.94
CA VAL A 78 -14.54 -4.94 -11.15
C VAL A 78 -14.59 -3.82 -10.14
N LEU A 79 -13.54 -3.73 -9.34
CA LEU A 79 -13.42 -2.77 -8.26
C LEU A 79 -12.44 -1.67 -8.65
N GLY A 80 -12.87 -0.42 -8.50
CA GLY A 80 -12.02 0.75 -8.67
C GLY A 80 -11.48 1.26 -7.35
N PHE A 81 -10.22 1.67 -7.33
CA PHE A 81 -9.54 2.15 -6.13
C PHE A 81 -8.94 3.51 -6.40
N TYR A 82 -9.47 4.53 -5.74
CA TYR A 82 -9.02 5.91 -5.83
C TYR A 82 -8.29 6.32 -4.56
N ILE A 83 -7.18 7.04 -4.71
CA ILE A 83 -6.50 7.73 -3.61
C ILE A 83 -6.13 9.15 -4.04
N HIS A 84 -6.35 10.11 -3.15
CA HIS A 84 -5.95 11.50 -3.34
C HIS A 84 -5.08 11.94 -2.17
N LEU A 85 -3.88 12.43 -2.47
CA LEU A 85 -2.90 12.92 -1.50
C LEU A 85 -2.42 14.31 -1.95
N PRO A 86 -3.19 15.39 -1.71
CA PRO A 86 -2.76 16.74 -2.05
C PRO A 86 -1.44 17.07 -1.36
N ASP A 87 -0.41 17.45 -2.13
CA ASP A 87 0.91 17.79 -1.60
C ASP A 87 1.51 16.73 -0.65
N GLY A 88 1.11 15.46 -0.80
CA GLY A 88 1.47 14.39 0.15
C GLY A 88 2.96 14.06 0.19
N GLU A 89 3.74 14.52 -0.79
CA GLU A 89 5.21 14.45 -0.79
C GLU A 89 5.85 15.22 0.37
N LEU A 90 5.19 16.28 0.88
CA LEU A 90 5.64 17.05 2.04
C LEU A 90 5.54 16.23 3.35
N TYR A 91 4.73 15.18 3.34
CA TYR A 91 4.43 14.34 4.50
C TYR A 91 5.02 12.93 4.36
N GLU A 92 5.61 12.59 3.21
CA GLU A 92 6.20 11.27 2.97
C GLU A 92 7.45 11.07 3.85
N PRO A 93 7.51 10.01 4.69
CA PRO A 93 8.73 9.68 5.41
C PRO A 93 9.88 9.40 4.43
N LYS A 94 11.11 9.74 4.85
CA LYS A 94 12.32 9.43 4.07
C LYS A 94 12.34 7.94 3.71
N GLN A 95 12.39 7.67 2.41
CA GLN A 95 12.41 6.31 1.91
C GLN A 95 13.77 5.64 2.16
N PRO A 96 13.83 4.31 2.31
CA PRO A 96 15.08 3.58 2.41
C PRO A 96 15.95 3.85 1.18
N PHE A 97 17.24 4.05 1.41
CA PHE A 97 18.26 4.26 0.38
C PHE A 97 19.23 3.08 0.35
N LEU A 98 20.03 2.98 -0.71
CA LEU A 98 21.08 1.98 -0.84
C LEU A 98 22.41 2.53 -0.30
N VAL A 99 23.14 1.69 0.42
CA VAL A 99 24.53 1.94 0.84
C VAL A 99 25.45 0.90 0.21
N HIS A 100 26.65 1.29 -0.18
CA HIS A 100 27.66 0.32 -0.60
C HIS A 100 28.31 -0.33 0.62
N TYR A 101 28.27 -1.65 0.68
CA TYR A 101 29.04 -2.43 1.64
C TYR A 101 29.77 -3.55 0.91
N LYS A 102 31.09 -3.63 1.06
CA LYS A 102 31.96 -4.60 0.37
C LYS A 102 31.73 -4.64 -1.17
N GLY A 103 31.52 -3.49 -1.79
CA GLY A 103 31.32 -3.36 -3.24
C GLY A 103 29.91 -3.74 -3.75
N LEU A 104 29.01 -4.18 -2.87
CA LEU A 104 27.62 -4.51 -3.21
C LEU A 104 26.66 -3.48 -2.62
N PRO A 105 25.55 -3.16 -3.29
CA PRO A 105 24.52 -2.28 -2.74
C PRO A 105 23.65 -3.06 -1.74
N PHE A 106 23.50 -2.51 -0.54
CA PHE A 106 22.61 -3.00 0.51
C PHE A 106 21.55 -1.95 0.84
N ARG A 107 20.34 -2.38 1.17
CA ARG A 107 19.29 -1.47 1.66
C ARG A 107 19.65 -1.02 3.06
N ALA A 108 19.85 0.28 3.24
CA ALA A 108 19.96 0.86 4.57
C ALA A 108 18.58 0.82 5.24
N GLU A 109 18.50 0.14 6.38
CA GLU A 109 17.33 0.21 7.24
C GLU A 109 17.56 1.33 8.25
N THR A 110 16.58 2.22 8.37
CA THR A 110 16.58 3.23 9.44
C THR A 110 16.52 2.50 10.79
N PRO A 111 17.37 2.85 11.79
CA PRO A 111 17.40 2.15 13.06
C PRO A 111 16.01 2.07 13.71
N LYS A 112 15.63 0.88 14.18
CA LYS A 112 14.33 0.57 14.83
C LYS A 112 14.00 1.39 16.09
N VAL A 113 14.93 2.21 16.57
CA VAL A 113 14.86 2.93 17.86
C VAL A 113 14.07 4.24 17.77
N ALA A 114 13.87 4.80 16.57
CA ALA A 114 12.84 5.81 16.40
C ALA A 114 11.50 5.09 16.43
N GLU A 115 10.76 5.20 17.54
CA GLU A 115 9.36 4.82 17.61
C GLU A 115 8.68 5.22 16.30
N GLN A 116 8.08 4.25 15.60
CA GLN A 116 7.32 4.45 14.37
C GLN A 116 6.09 5.31 14.69
N LYS A 117 6.30 6.61 14.95
CA LYS A 117 5.23 7.58 15.07
C LYS A 117 4.57 7.64 13.72
N THR A 118 3.27 7.34 13.69
CA THR A 118 2.46 7.50 12.48
C THR A 118 2.67 8.93 11.97
N PRO A 119 3.01 9.12 10.68
CA PRO A 119 3.18 10.46 10.12
C PRO A 119 1.90 11.29 10.25
N ASP A 120 2.05 12.60 10.23
CA ASP A 120 0.90 13.50 10.26
C ASP A 120 0.02 13.28 9.01
N PRO A 121 -1.31 13.39 9.13
CA PRO A 121 -2.22 13.29 7.99
C PRO A 121 -1.95 14.32 6.91
N VAL A 122 -2.08 13.90 5.65
CA VAL A 122 -2.06 14.78 4.47
C VAL A 122 -3.38 15.55 4.41
N PRO A 123 -3.39 16.89 4.49
CA PRO A 123 -4.62 17.68 4.46
C PRO A 123 -5.42 17.48 3.16
N GLY A 124 -6.74 17.29 3.30
CA GLY A 124 -7.63 17.06 2.16
C GLY A 124 -7.46 15.71 1.46
N SER A 125 -6.68 14.80 2.04
CA SER A 125 -6.52 13.45 1.51
C SER A 125 -7.76 12.60 1.71
N GLU A 126 -8.01 11.71 0.75
CA GLU A 126 -9.10 10.74 0.85
C GLU A 126 -8.82 9.47 0.03
N ILE A 127 -9.53 8.40 0.40
CA ILE A 127 -9.61 7.15 -0.35
C ILE A 127 -11.08 6.89 -0.64
N CYS A 128 -11.38 6.53 -1.89
CA CYS A 128 -12.71 6.10 -2.33
C CYS A 128 -12.60 4.78 -3.09
N TYR A 129 -13.64 3.94 -2.98
CA TYR A 129 -13.73 2.69 -3.73
C TYR A 129 -14.96 2.73 -4.65
N PHE A 130 -14.86 2.00 -5.75
CA PHE A 130 -15.89 1.90 -6.77
C PHE A 130 -16.20 0.43 -7.01
N LYS A 131 -17.47 0.12 -7.28
CA LYS A 131 -17.91 -1.20 -7.69
C LYS A 131 -18.58 -1.07 -9.05
N ASN A 132 -17.99 -1.70 -10.07
CA ASN A 132 -18.44 -1.64 -11.46
C ASN A 132 -18.69 -0.18 -11.93
N GLY A 133 -17.73 0.70 -11.62
CA GLY A 133 -17.79 2.14 -11.96
C GLY A 133 -18.61 3.01 -11.01
N VAL A 134 -19.41 2.42 -10.11
CA VAL A 134 -20.24 3.17 -9.15
C VAL A 134 -19.47 3.47 -7.87
N CYS A 135 -19.31 4.76 -7.55
CA CYS A 135 -18.65 5.21 -6.33
C CYS A 135 -19.41 4.72 -5.08
N GLN A 136 -18.69 4.10 -4.14
CA GLN A 136 -19.23 3.63 -2.86
C GLN A 136 -19.11 4.70 -1.74
N GLY A 137 -18.72 5.94 -2.11
CA GLY A 137 -18.50 7.07 -1.20
C GLY A 137 -17.07 7.16 -0.66
N THR A 138 -16.82 8.11 0.23
CA THR A 138 -15.49 8.29 0.84
C THR A 138 -15.24 7.23 1.92
N ALA A 139 -14.25 6.38 1.70
CA ALA A 139 -13.87 5.31 2.63
C ALA A 139 -13.04 5.88 3.77
N PHE A 140 -11.99 6.63 3.47
CA PHE A 140 -11.08 7.18 4.47
C PHE A 140 -10.73 8.62 4.15
N VAL A 141 -10.51 9.41 5.19
CA VAL A 141 -9.99 10.79 5.16
C VAL A 141 -8.82 10.86 6.13
N ASP A 142 -8.08 11.97 6.11
CA ASP A 142 -6.94 12.20 7.01
C ASP A 142 -5.90 11.07 6.90
N ILE A 143 -5.53 10.72 5.67
CA ILE A 143 -4.57 9.67 5.36
C ILE A 143 -3.18 10.10 5.84
N PRO A 144 -2.50 9.33 6.70
CA PRO A 144 -1.13 9.63 7.13
C PRO A 144 -0.18 9.81 5.95
N GLY A 145 0.82 10.68 6.10
CA GLY A 145 1.90 10.80 5.13
C GLY A 145 2.57 9.46 4.84
N GLY A 146 2.79 9.16 3.56
CA GLY A 146 3.36 7.88 3.15
C GLY A 146 3.29 7.62 1.66
N ARG A 147 4.00 6.58 1.24
CA ARG A 147 3.90 6.05 -0.12
C ARG A 147 2.98 4.85 -0.14
N TYR A 148 1.87 4.99 -0.84
CA TYR A 148 0.81 4.00 -0.91
C TYR A 148 0.87 3.21 -2.22
N TYR A 149 0.70 1.91 -2.10
CA TYR A 149 0.74 0.98 -3.22
C TYR A 149 -0.57 0.21 -3.28
N PRO A 150 -1.06 -0.10 -4.50
CA PRO A 150 -2.12 -1.09 -4.69
C PRO A 150 -1.76 -2.39 -3.99
N ALA A 151 -2.67 -2.93 -3.18
CA ALA A 151 -2.43 -4.11 -2.38
C ALA A 151 -3.65 -5.01 -2.32
N ALA A 152 -3.40 -6.32 -2.29
CA ALA A 152 -4.43 -7.34 -2.11
C ALA A 152 -3.97 -8.38 -1.10
N SER A 153 -4.91 -8.83 -0.29
CA SER A 153 -4.77 -9.97 0.58
C SER A 153 -5.91 -10.94 0.29
N MET A 154 -5.58 -12.20 0.18
CA MET A 154 -6.51 -13.26 -0.16
C MET A 154 -6.36 -14.39 0.84
N TYR A 155 -7.45 -15.10 1.09
CA TYR A 155 -7.50 -16.27 1.94
C TYR A 155 -8.47 -17.26 1.32
N THR A 156 -8.14 -18.55 1.37
CA THR A 156 -9.04 -19.67 1.06
C THR A 156 -8.61 -20.85 1.93
N MET A 157 -9.46 -21.87 2.06
CA MET A 157 -9.09 -23.09 2.79
C MET A 157 -8.02 -23.89 2.01
N PRO A 158 -7.13 -24.66 2.70
CA PRO A 158 -6.01 -25.35 2.05
C PRO A 158 -6.39 -26.35 0.94
N ASP A 159 -7.57 -26.94 1.03
CA ASP A 159 -8.06 -27.97 0.10
C ASP A 159 -8.99 -27.40 -1.00
N GLU A 160 -9.20 -26.08 -1.01
CA GLU A 160 -10.01 -25.38 -1.99
C GLU A 160 -9.12 -24.76 -3.09
N PRO A 161 -9.65 -24.51 -4.30
CA PRO A 161 -8.93 -23.77 -5.32
C PRO A 161 -8.48 -22.39 -4.82
N ASN A 162 -7.36 -21.91 -5.38
CA ASN A 162 -6.80 -20.61 -5.03
C ASN A 162 -7.75 -19.47 -5.42
N CYS A 163 -7.84 -18.45 -4.56
CA CYS A 163 -8.42 -17.18 -4.97
C CYS A 163 -7.60 -16.57 -6.11
N GLU A 164 -8.29 -15.99 -7.08
CA GLU A 164 -7.69 -15.30 -8.21
C GLU A 164 -8.29 -13.89 -8.35
N VAL A 165 -7.41 -12.90 -8.40
CA VAL A 165 -7.73 -11.51 -8.71
C VAL A 165 -6.74 -10.98 -9.73
N ARG A 166 -7.19 -10.04 -10.56
CA ARG A 166 -6.33 -9.42 -11.58
C ARG A 166 -6.33 -7.92 -11.42
N PHE A 167 -5.16 -7.36 -11.14
CA PHE A 167 -4.95 -5.91 -11.17
C PHE A 167 -4.95 -5.40 -12.61
N ASN A 168 -5.57 -4.25 -12.80
CA ASN A 168 -5.51 -3.43 -14.00
C ASN A 168 -5.04 -2.02 -13.59
N PHE A 169 -3.78 -1.70 -13.90
CA PHE A 169 -3.18 -0.40 -13.57
C PHE A 169 -3.47 0.68 -14.61
N GLY A 170 -4.35 0.40 -15.58
CA GLY A 170 -4.65 1.29 -16.70
C GLY A 170 -3.60 1.24 -17.82
N PRO A 171 -3.69 2.13 -18.81
CA PRO A 171 -4.68 3.22 -18.91
C PRO A 171 -6.07 2.75 -19.35
N ASN A 172 -6.21 1.51 -19.83
CA ASN A 172 -7.47 0.97 -20.33
C ASN A 172 -8.24 0.26 -19.21
N PHE A 173 -9.21 0.96 -18.63
CA PHE A 173 -10.07 0.47 -17.55
C PHE A 173 -11.39 -0.14 -18.08
N GLU A 174 -11.95 -1.11 -17.37
CA GLU A 174 -13.22 -1.77 -17.72
C GLU A 174 -14.42 -0.92 -17.29
N PHE A 175 -14.34 -0.28 -16.12
CA PHE A 175 -15.37 0.56 -15.53
C PHE A 175 -14.79 1.86 -14.94
N PHE A 176 -14.10 2.65 -15.78
CA PHE A 176 -13.66 3.98 -15.36
C PHE A 176 -14.85 4.91 -15.11
N PRO A 177 -14.96 5.55 -13.93
CA PRO A 177 -16.06 6.48 -13.64
C PRO A 177 -16.06 7.68 -14.59
N GLU A 178 -17.23 8.03 -15.13
CA GLU A 178 -17.40 9.26 -15.93
C GLU A 178 -17.38 10.53 -15.07
N ASP A 179 -17.82 10.40 -13.81
CA ASP A 179 -17.83 11.47 -12.82
C ASP A 179 -17.22 10.99 -11.50
N PHE A 180 -16.33 11.81 -10.94
CA PHE A 180 -15.70 11.59 -9.65
C PHE A 180 -16.36 12.39 -8.52
N GLY A 181 -17.51 13.04 -8.77
CA GLY A 181 -18.30 13.76 -7.79
C GLY A 181 -17.59 15.01 -7.28
N GLY A 182 -16.98 15.77 -8.19
CA GLY A 182 -16.20 16.98 -7.88
C GLY A 182 -14.79 16.72 -7.36
N ARG A 183 -14.35 15.46 -7.28
CA ARG A 183 -12.95 15.12 -6.95
C ARG A 183 -12.04 15.33 -8.16
N SER A 184 -10.74 15.43 -7.88
CA SER A 184 -9.69 15.45 -8.90
C SER A 184 -9.77 14.20 -9.78
N VAL A 185 -9.71 14.38 -11.11
CA VAL A 185 -9.61 13.25 -12.04
C VAL A 185 -8.27 12.55 -11.81
N PRO A 186 -8.25 11.25 -11.48
CA PRO A 186 -7.02 10.55 -11.14
C PRO A 186 -6.21 10.14 -12.37
N GLN A 187 -4.90 10.01 -12.18
CA GLN A 187 -4.00 9.37 -13.13
C GLN A 187 -4.00 7.84 -12.94
N PRO A 188 -3.79 7.05 -14.01
CA PRO A 188 -3.71 5.61 -13.89
C PRO A 188 -2.40 5.19 -13.20
N MET A 189 -2.44 4.11 -12.40
CA MET A 189 -1.24 3.59 -11.72
C MET A 189 -0.10 3.16 -12.67
N SER A 190 -0.39 2.90 -13.94
CA SER A 190 0.59 2.63 -15.00
C SER A 190 1.49 3.83 -15.31
N ASP A 191 1.03 5.05 -15.06
CA ASP A 191 1.78 6.29 -15.29
C ASP A 191 2.74 6.62 -14.13
N VAL A 192 2.64 5.93 -12.99
CA VAL A 192 3.55 6.17 -11.86
C VAL A 192 4.99 5.91 -12.31
N PRO A 193 5.91 6.88 -12.22
CA PRO A 193 7.27 6.69 -12.68
C PRO A 193 7.99 5.63 -11.83
N TYR A 194 8.93 4.91 -12.44
CA TYR A 194 9.85 4.07 -11.68
C TYR A 194 10.78 4.96 -10.86
N ARG A 195 10.78 4.78 -9.54
CA ARG A 195 11.74 5.45 -8.65
C ARG A 195 12.91 4.51 -8.38
N PRO A 196 14.11 4.78 -8.92
CA PRO A 196 15.30 4.02 -8.53
C PRO A 196 15.59 4.27 -7.05
N TYR A 197 16.19 3.28 -6.39
CA TYR A 197 16.74 3.52 -5.07
C TYR A 197 17.85 4.58 -5.17
N GLU A 198 17.78 5.60 -4.32
CA GLU A 198 18.85 6.56 -4.17
C GLU A 198 20.06 5.84 -3.58
N LEU A 199 21.21 5.94 -4.25
CA LEU A 199 22.48 5.41 -3.77
C LEU A 199 23.15 6.50 -2.93
N ALA A 200 23.30 6.27 -1.63
CA ALA A 200 24.05 7.18 -0.77
C ALA A 200 25.54 7.11 -1.13
N ASN A 201 26.15 8.26 -1.41
CA ASN A 201 27.58 8.37 -1.72
C ASN A 201 28.48 8.16 -0.49
N GLU A 202 27.91 8.09 0.72
CA GLU A 202 28.64 7.94 1.96
C GLU A 202 28.49 6.51 2.49
N GLY A 203 29.64 5.83 2.66
CA GLY A 203 29.68 4.53 3.34
C GLY A 203 29.23 4.68 4.79
N PRO A 204 28.70 3.61 5.42
CA PRO A 204 28.34 3.66 6.82
C PRO A 204 29.57 4.06 7.65
N THR A 205 29.42 4.99 8.59
CA THR A 205 30.45 5.28 9.59
C THR A 205 30.77 3.97 10.30
N GLU A 206 32.03 3.51 10.20
CA GLU A 206 32.51 2.33 10.91
C GLU A 206 32.46 2.59 12.43
N ASN A 207 31.31 2.35 13.05
CA ASN A 207 31.22 2.26 14.50
C ASN A 207 31.65 0.86 14.92
N GLY A 208 32.96 0.70 15.10
CA GLY A 208 33.58 -0.50 15.63
C GLY A 208 35.04 -0.27 15.95
N THR A 209 35.34 0.50 17.00
CA THR A 209 36.65 0.46 17.65
C THR A 209 36.87 -0.95 18.18
N ALA A 210 37.55 -1.79 17.40
CA ALA A 210 38.10 -3.03 17.89
C ALA A 210 39.26 -2.68 18.83
N GLU A 211 38.98 -2.58 20.13
CA GLU A 211 40.05 -2.60 21.13
C GLU A 211 40.80 -3.92 20.98
N LYS A 212 42.01 -3.86 20.41
CA LYS A 212 42.98 -4.95 20.48
C LYS A 212 43.34 -5.16 21.95
N LYS A 213 42.67 -6.09 22.62
CA LYS A 213 43.17 -6.65 23.88
C LYS A 213 44.50 -7.33 23.59
N HIS A 214 45.60 -6.69 23.98
CA HIS A 214 46.88 -7.36 24.12
C HIS A 214 46.76 -8.38 25.25
N LEU A 215 46.75 -9.67 24.90
CA LEU A 215 47.07 -10.75 25.82
C LEU A 215 48.58 -10.70 26.06
N THR A 216 49.00 -10.08 27.17
CA THR A 216 50.31 -10.37 27.76
C THR A 216 50.21 -11.70 28.49
N ALA A 217 50.94 -12.69 27.99
CA ALA A 217 51.20 -13.94 28.69
C ALA A 217 52.10 -13.66 29.90
N VAL A 218 51.71 -14.18 31.06
CA VAL A 218 52.61 -14.54 32.17
C VAL A 218 52.19 -15.92 32.64
#